data_AF-I1KQE6-F1
#
_entry.id   AF-I1KQE6-F1
#
_cell.length_a   1.000
_cell.length_b   1.000
_cell.length_c   1.000
_cell.angle_alpha   90.00
_cell.angle_beta   90.00
_cell.angle_gamma   90.00
#
_symmetry.space_group_name_H-M   'P 1'
#
loop_
_entity.id
_entity.type
_entity.pdbx_description
1 polymer ?
#
loop_
_entity_poly.entity_id
_entity_poly.type
_entity_poly.pdbx_seq_one_letter_code
_entity_poly.pdbx_strand_id
1 'polypeptide(L)'
;MYLSDIEVQKLAERMLRWLKDAGYIFFRESCFHQSGDSKRKYNPTHYREPRFYTKVFKECHMSDNTGSSCKCIGAYVRNKKNQNQICWIWQKDRVEYSYKSILRSERMYGPGFVSTGGLETTKEFVTKLGLKPGQKVLDVWLWWFLVVSCFIIILQVVEAWRKNSKVQITAKYIKKGGYYLHYIKAYRQMLEDAGFDDIIAESRTDQFVKMLQQELDALENKKDDFIRDFSKITIRLWKDGRQSIYTWGAYREQMWGLFIAKKN
;
A
#
# COMPACT_ATOMS: atom_id res chain seq x y z
N MET A 1 -0.74 12.98 29.28
CA MET A 1 -1.66 11.82 29.24
C MET A 1 -1.65 11.13 30.59
N TYR A 2 -2.78 10.55 31.03
CA TYR A 2 -2.91 9.85 32.33
C TYR A 2 -2.57 8.35 32.28
N LEU A 3 -2.06 7.90 31.13
CA LEU A 3 -1.66 6.52 30.90
C LEU A 3 -0.14 6.40 31.04
N SER A 4 0.34 5.27 31.56
CA SER A 4 1.75 4.87 31.55
C SER A 4 2.27 4.65 30.12
N ASP A 5 3.59 4.60 29.95
CA ASP A 5 4.20 4.46 28.61
C ASP A 5 3.74 3.20 27.88
N ILE A 6 3.62 2.08 28.62
CA ILE A 6 3.14 0.79 28.10
C ILE A 6 1.66 0.88 27.70
N GLU A 7 0.84 1.59 28.48
CA GLU A 7 -0.58 1.77 28.16
C GLU A 7 -0.77 2.66 26.93
N VAL A 8 0.07 3.67 26.73
CA VAL A 8 0.04 4.49 25.50
C VAL A 8 0.36 3.64 24.28
N GLN A 9 1.39 2.79 24.34
CA GLN A 9 1.73 1.87 23.25
C GLN A 9 0.56 0.92 22.94
N LYS A 10 0.01 0.25 23.96
CA LYS A 10 -1.14 -0.65 23.80
C LYS A 10 -2.37 0.09 23.24
N LEU A 11 -2.61 1.34 23.66
CA LEU A 11 -3.70 2.15 23.16
C LEU A 11 -3.50 2.51 21.68
N ALA A 12 -2.30 2.92 21.29
CA ALA A 12 -1.96 3.24 19.90
C ALA A 12 -2.22 2.05 18.97
N GLU A 13 -1.77 0.84 19.36
CA GLU A 13 -2.04 -0.39 18.62
C GLU A 13 -3.55 -0.70 18.52
N ARG A 14 -4.31 -0.46 19.59
CA ARG A 14 -5.76 -0.67 19.59
C ARG A 14 -6.47 0.33 18.67
N MET A 15 -6.10 1.61 18.74
CA MET A 15 -6.66 2.66 17.89
C MET A 15 -6.51 2.30 16.42
N LEU A 16 -5.35 1.77 16.03
CA LEU A 16 -5.11 1.28 14.67
C LEU A 16 -5.99 0.10 14.26
N ARG A 17 -6.25 -0.83 15.18
CA ARG A 17 -7.18 -1.95 14.91
C ARG A 17 -8.62 -1.46 14.75
N TRP A 18 -9.01 -0.42 15.48
CA TRP A 18 -10.36 0.16 15.41
C TRP A 18 -10.58 1.00 14.16
N LEU A 19 -9.52 1.66 13.69
CA LEU A 19 -9.61 2.59 12.58
C LEU A 19 -9.81 1.85 11.24
N LYS A 20 -10.71 2.37 10.40
CA LYS A 20 -10.81 1.94 8.99
C LYS A 20 -9.54 2.34 8.23
N ASP A 21 -9.26 1.64 7.14
CA ASP A 21 -8.14 2.00 6.25
C ASP A 21 -8.26 3.46 5.79
N ALA A 22 -7.13 4.18 5.76
CA ALA A 22 -7.08 5.63 5.50
C ALA A 22 -7.85 6.52 6.49
N GLY A 23 -8.35 5.98 7.60
CA GLY A 23 -8.95 6.76 8.68
C GLY A 23 -7.91 7.57 9.46
N TYR A 24 -8.40 8.46 10.32
CA TYR A 24 -7.56 9.40 11.06
C TYR A 24 -7.63 9.19 12.58
N ILE A 25 -6.49 9.35 13.24
CA ILE A 25 -6.38 9.47 14.69
C ILE A 25 -5.94 10.90 15.01
N PHE A 26 -6.69 11.55 15.89
CA PHE A 26 -6.36 12.87 16.41
C PHE A 26 -6.25 12.78 17.93
N PHE A 27 -5.18 13.34 18.48
CA PHE A 27 -5.05 13.55 19.92
C PHE A 27 -4.23 14.80 20.20
N ARG A 28 -4.40 15.34 21.41
CA ARG A 28 -3.70 16.52 21.91
C ARG A 28 -3.21 16.27 23.31
N GLU A 29 -1.97 16.64 23.59
CA GLU A 29 -1.33 16.44 24.88
C GLU A 29 -0.59 17.68 25.37
N SER A 30 -0.49 17.79 26.70
CA SER A 30 0.45 18.69 27.35
C SER A 30 1.83 18.03 27.41
N CYS A 31 2.79 18.60 26.70
CA CYS A 31 4.17 18.15 26.66
C CYS A 31 5.05 18.95 27.63
N PHE A 32 6.21 18.39 27.97
CA PHE A 32 7.24 18.99 28.84
C PHE A 32 6.83 19.22 30.29
N HIS A 33 5.77 19.98 30.56
CA HIS A 33 5.30 20.28 31.92
C HIS A 33 3.82 20.68 31.97
N GLN A 34 3.30 20.86 33.18
CA GLN A 34 1.94 21.32 33.44
C GLN A 34 1.66 22.68 32.78
N SER A 35 0.49 22.82 32.16
CA SER A 35 0.03 24.07 31.53
C SER A 35 -1.02 24.84 32.35
N GLY A 36 -1.72 24.17 33.26
CA GLY A 36 -2.70 24.79 34.15
C GLY A 36 -2.02 25.35 35.40
N ASP A 37 -2.56 26.44 35.93
CA ASP A 37 -2.09 27.18 37.12
C ASP A 37 -2.83 26.76 38.41
N SER A 38 -3.86 25.91 38.30
CA SER A 38 -4.58 25.41 39.47
C SER A 38 -3.66 24.58 40.37
N LYS A 39 -3.62 24.91 41.67
CA LYS A 39 -2.93 24.12 42.70
C LYS A 39 -3.57 22.73 42.79
N ARG A 40 -2.75 21.68 42.79
CA ARG A 40 -3.20 20.28 42.86
C ARG A 40 -2.50 19.59 44.04
N LYS A 41 -3.27 18.90 44.88
CA LYS A 41 -2.70 18.04 45.95
C LYS A 41 -2.02 16.79 45.38
N TYR A 42 -2.52 16.29 44.24
CA TYR A 42 -2.00 15.13 43.53
C TYR A 42 -2.12 15.36 42.03
N ASN A 43 -1.07 15.06 41.25
CA ASN A 43 -1.06 15.22 39.79
C ASN A 43 -0.46 13.97 39.11
N PRO A 44 -1.29 13.01 38.67
CA PRO A 44 -0.81 11.79 38.02
C PRO A 44 -0.45 11.99 36.54
N THR A 45 -0.34 13.24 36.05
CA THR A 45 -0.15 13.52 34.62
C THR A 45 1.28 13.24 34.19
N HIS A 46 1.45 12.42 33.15
CA HIS A 46 2.75 12.27 32.48
C HIS A 46 2.95 13.37 31.43
N TYR A 47 3.86 14.31 31.71
CA TYR A 47 4.29 15.36 30.78
C TYR A 47 5.50 14.89 29.98
N ARG A 48 5.23 14.27 28.83
CA ARG A 48 6.28 13.67 27.99
C ARG A 48 6.84 14.68 27.00
N GLU A 49 8.00 14.36 26.46
CA GLU A 49 8.47 15.04 25.27
C GLU A 49 7.65 14.64 24.03
N PRO A 50 7.49 15.53 23.04
CA PRO A 50 6.71 15.25 21.83
C PRO A 50 7.24 14.04 21.05
N ARG A 51 8.57 13.84 21.07
CA ARG A 51 9.25 12.71 20.40
C ARG A 51 8.75 11.34 20.87
N PHE A 52 8.27 11.23 22.11
CA PHE A 52 7.70 9.98 22.62
C PHE A 52 6.45 9.59 21.82
N TYR A 53 5.49 10.50 21.70
CA TYR A 53 4.24 10.23 20.99
C TYR A 53 4.51 9.98 19.50
N THR A 54 5.36 10.81 18.89
CA THR A 54 5.78 10.60 17.50
C THR A 54 6.41 9.23 17.27
N LYS A 55 7.30 8.78 18.17
CA LYS A 55 7.91 7.46 18.08
C LYS A 55 6.86 6.35 18.18
N VAL A 56 6.04 6.36 19.23
CA VAL A 56 5.01 5.33 19.48
C VAL A 56 4.07 5.17 18.29
N PHE A 57 3.56 6.28 17.74
CA PHE A 57 2.59 6.22 16.66
C PHE A 57 3.23 5.95 15.28
N LYS A 58 4.51 6.30 15.06
CA LYS A 58 5.28 5.86 13.87
C LYS A 58 5.58 4.38 13.89
N GLU A 59 6.00 3.83 15.03
CA GLU A 59 6.28 2.40 15.20
C GLU A 59 5.03 1.54 14.96
N CYS A 60 3.86 2.13 15.15
CA CYS A 60 2.58 1.50 14.87
C CYS A 60 2.20 1.49 13.36
N HIS A 61 3.03 1.99 12.44
CA HIS A 61 2.74 2.09 10.99
C HIS A 61 1.61 3.08 10.64
N MET A 62 1.64 4.27 11.21
CA MET A 62 0.83 5.39 10.73
C MET A 62 1.70 6.38 9.96
N SER A 63 1.16 6.89 8.86
CA SER A 63 1.83 7.94 8.09
C SER A 63 1.45 9.33 8.60
N ASP A 64 2.44 10.21 8.48
CA ASP A 64 2.35 11.66 8.67
C ASP A 64 1.72 12.37 7.44
N ASN A 65 0.98 11.65 6.58
CA ASN A 65 0.69 12.04 5.18
C ASN A 65 -0.19 13.29 5.00
N THR A 66 -0.71 13.87 6.08
CA THR A 66 -1.26 15.22 6.05
C THR A 66 -0.20 16.16 6.58
N GLY A 67 0.31 17.11 5.77
CA GLY A 67 1.39 18.06 6.09
C GLY A 67 1.16 18.97 7.31
N SER A 68 0.94 18.36 8.47
CA SER A 68 0.48 18.90 9.75
C SER A 68 0.69 17.86 10.88
N SER A 69 1.69 16.98 10.76
CA SER A 69 1.87 15.79 11.61
C SER A 69 2.14 16.07 13.10
N CYS A 70 2.48 17.29 13.45
CA CYS A 70 2.65 17.72 14.84
C CYS A 70 2.58 19.26 14.87
N LYS A 71 1.58 19.84 15.55
CA LYS A 71 1.45 21.30 15.64
C LYS A 71 1.14 21.74 17.07
N CYS A 72 1.74 22.85 17.49
CA CYS A 72 1.34 23.50 18.74
C CYS A 72 -0.01 24.22 18.59
N ILE A 73 -0.80 24.24 19.66
CA ILE A 73 -2.12 24.86 19.68
C ILE A 73 -1.98 26.37 19.84
N GLY A 74 -2.31 27.12 18.78
CA GLY A 74 -2.13 28.59 18.74
C GLY A 74 -2.79 29.35 19.88
N ALA A 75 -3.92 28.88 20.42
CA ALA A 75 -4.57 29.50 21.58
C ALA A 75 -3.66 29.50 22.83
N TYR A 76 -2.89 28.43 23.06
CA TYR A 76 -1.96 28.33 24.20
C TYR A 76 -0.69 29.13 23.95
N VAL A 77 -0.22 29.20 22.71
CA VAL A 77 0.89 30.08 22.34
C VAL A 77 0.53 31.54 22.65
N ARG A 78 -0.69 31.98 22.29
CA ARG A 78 -1.16 33.35 22.55
C ARG A 78 -1.33 33.65 24.05
N ASN A 79 -1.97 32.73 24.78
CA ASN A 79 -2.45 33.00 26.15
C ASN A 79 -1.47 32.55 27.24
N LYS A 80 -0.74 31.45 27.04
CA LYS A 80 0.19 30.86 28.01
C LYS A 80 1.66 31.03 27.62
N LYS A 81 1.94 31.69 26.50
CA LYS A 81 3.28 32.02 25.99
C LYS A 81 4.22 30.81 25.91
N ASN A 82 3.68 29.63 25.59
CA ASN A 82 4.45 28.41 25.36
C ASN A 82 3.85 27.57 24.23
N GLN A 83 4.65 26.67 23.68
CA GLN A 83 4.28 25.79 22.55
C GLN A 83 3.98 24.36 23.01
N ASN A 84 3.72 24.16 24.29
CA ASN A 84 3.74 22.84 24.93
C ASN A 84 2.43 22.07 24.77
N GLN A 85 1.38 22.72 24.27
CA GLN A 85 0.15 22.04 23.88
C GLN A 85 0.27 21.63 22.43
N ILE A 86 0.41 20.35 22.20
CA ILE A 86 0.71 19.81 20.88
C ILE A 86 -0.39 18.85 20.49
N CYS A 87 -0.84 18.93 19.24
CA CYS A 87 -1.71 17.94 18.64
C CYS A 87 -1.00 17.21 17.51
N TRP A 88 -1.45 15.98 17.30
CA TRP A 88 -1.05 15.13 16.20
C TRP A 88 -2.28 14.73 15.41
N ILE A 89 -2.12 14.65 14.10
CA ILE A 89 -3.05 14.01 13.18
C ILE A 89 -2.26 12.92 12.48
N TRP A 90 -2.74 11.69 12.64
CA TRP A 90 -2.17 10.52 11.99
C TRP A 90 -3.18 9.92 11.04
N GLN A 91 -2.70 9.43 9.90
CA GLN A 91 -3.52 8.63 9.00
C GLN A 91 -3.06 7.17 9.05
N LYS A 92 -4.01 6.25 9.22
CA LYS A 92 -3.71 4.82 9.10
C LYS A 92 -3.39 4.49 7.65
N ASP A 93 -2.22 3.92 7.42
CA ASP A 93 -1.83 3.45 6.09
C ASP A 93 -2.85 2.43 5.57
N ARG A 94 -3.08 2.47 4.25
CA ARG A 94 -3.84 1.40 3.60
C ARG A 94 -3.06 0.10 3.80
N VAL A 95 -3.73 -0.95 4.30
CA VAL A 95 -3.11 -2.23 4.68
C VAL A 95 -2.22 -2.80 3.56
N GLU A 96 -2.64 -2.61 2.31
CA GLU A 96 -1.95 -3.04 1.09
C GLU A 96 -0.50 -2.55 1.00
N TYR A 97 -0.20 -1.35 1.52
CA TYR A 97 1.11 -0.68 1.40
C TYR A 97 1.89 -0.59 2.72
N SER A 98 1.44 -1.27 3.78
CA SER A 98 2.21 -1.34 5.02
C SER A 98 3.56 -2.04 4.80
N TYR A 99 4.60 -1.67 5.55
CA TYR A 99 5.93 -2.32 5.49
C TYR A 99 5.84 -3.86 5.59
N LYS A 100 5.01 -4.36 6.52
CA LYS A 100 4.75 -5.81 6.66
C LYS A 100 4.07 -6.41 5.43
N SER A 101 3.17 -5.67 4.78
CA SER A 101 2.55 -6.11 3.51
C SER A 101 3.59 -6.18 2.39
N ILE A 102 4.48 -5.20 2.30
CA ILE A 102 5.57 -5.17 1.30
C ILE A 102 6.51 -6.36 1.51
N LEU A 103 7.02 -6.56 2.73
CA LEU A 103 7.88 -7.72 3.05
C LEU A 103 7.19 -9.06 2.77
N ARG A 104 5.89 -9.16 3.07
CA ARG A 104 5.11 -10.34 2.73
C ARG A 104 5.06 -10.54 1.22
N SER A 105 4.77 -9.49 0.45
CA SER A 105 4.74 -9.56 -1.02
C SER A 105 6.10 -9.97 -1.58
N GLU A 106 7.19 -9.37 -1.11
CA GLU A 106 8.56 -9.76 -1.49
C GLU A 106 8.85 -11.24 -1.20
N ARG A 107 8.44 -11.73 -0.03
CA ARG A 107 8.59 -13.14 0.32
C ARG A 107 7.78 -14.08 -0.59
N MET A 108 6.63 -13.62 -1.10
CA MET A 108 5.77 -14.39 -2.01
C MET A 108 6.28 -14.40 -3.45
N TYR A 109 6.69 -13.24 -3.96
CA TYR A 109 7.04 -13.05 -5.38
C TYR A 109 8.52 -13.26 -5.69
N GLY A 110 9.36 -13.10 -4.68
CA GLY A 110 10.82 -13.20 -4.79
C GLY A 110 11.50 -11.90 -4.38
N PRO A 111 12.79 -11.98 -3.96
CA PRO A 111 13.55 -10.82 -3.49
C PRO A 111 13.52 -9.65 -4.48
N GLY A 112 13.15 -8.46 -3.99
CA GLY A 112 13.02 -7.24 -4.79
C GLY A 112 11.71 -7.08 -5.58
N PHE A 113 10.77 -8.02 -5.52
CA PHE A 113 9.55 -7.98 -6.34
C PHE A 113 8.28 -7.92 -5.49
N VAL A 114 7.32 -7.09 -5.90
CA VAL A 114 5.98 -6.98 -5.27
C VAL A 114 4.85 -7.29 -6.26
N SER A 115 5.16 -7.93 -7.38
CA SER A 115 4.24 -8.25 -8.48
C SER A 115 4.40 -9.69 -8.95
N THR A 116 3.34 -10.21 -9.56
CA THR A 116 3.25 -11.61 -9.99
C THR A 116 4.34 -12.02 -10.98
N GLY A 117 4.94 -13.19 -10.73
CA GLY A 117 6.02 -13.78 -11.53
C GLY A 117 7.44 -13.29 -11.22
N GLY A 118 7.58 -12.19 -10.47
CA GLY A 118 8.86 -11.68 -10.00
C GLY A 118 9.92 -11.55 -11.10
N LEU A 119 11.12 -12.08 -10.84
CA LEU A 119 12.25 -11.98 -11.76
C LEU A 119 11.99 -12.60 -13.15
N GLU A 120 11.21 -13.68 -13.22
CA GLU A 120 10.96 -14.42 -14.47
C GLU A 120 10.17 -13.56 -15.46
N THR A 121 9.05 -12.98 -15.02
CA THR A 121 8.22 -12.10 -15.85
C THR A 121 8.92 -10.80 -16.17
N THR A 122 9.65 -10.23 -15.21
CA THR A 122 10.45 -9.04 -15.47
C THR A 122 11.49 -9.29 -16.56
N LYS A 123 12.22 -10.42 -16.51
CA LYS A 123 13.17 -10.76 -17.58
C LYS A 123 12.50 -10.90 -18.94
N GLU A 124 11.36 -11.59 -19.02
CA GLU A 124 10.60 -11.73 -20.26
C GLU A 124 10.21 -10.38 -20.85
N PHE A 125 9.59 -9.51 -20.04
CA PHE A 125 9.07 -8.24 -20.53
C PHE A 125 10.19 -7.25 -20.84
N VAL A 126 11.24 -7.21 -20.02
CA VAL A 126 12.42 -6.37 -20.28
C VAL A 126 13.14 -6.79 -21.57
N THR A 127 13.17 -8.09 -21.88
CA THR A 127 13.75 -8.58 -23.15
C THR A 127 13.00 -8.02 -24.37
N LYS A 128 11.67 -7.87 -24.29
CA LYS A 128 10.86 -7.30 -25.39
C LYS A 128 11.15 -5.83 -25.67
N LEU A 129 11.80 -5.13 -24.74
CA LEU A 129 12.15 -3.72 -24.87
C LEU A 129 13.35 -3.48 -25.81
N GLY A 130 14.18 -4.50 -26.03
CA GLY A 130 15.36 -4.38 -26.90
C GLY A 130 16.36 -3.29 -26.44
N LEU A 131 16.53 -3.12 -25.13
CA LEU A 131 17.34 -2.05 -24.55
C LEU A 131 18.81 -2.14 -24.98
N LYS A 132 19.41 -0.98 -25.24
CA LYS A 132 20.83 -0.81 -25.58
C LYS A 132 21.57 -0.06 -24.46
N PRO A 133 22.89 -0.30 -24.27
CA PRO A 133 23.69 0.48 -23.33
C PRO A 133 23.53 1.99 -23.56
N GLY A 134 23.35 2.76 -22.48
CA GLY A 134 23.19 4.22 -22.51
C GLY A 134 21.74 4.71 -22.61
N GLN A 135 20.76 3.84 -22.87
CA GLN A 135 19.35 4.21 -22.81
C GLN A 135 18.87 4.41 -21.37
N LYS A 136 17.85 5.26 -21.20
CA LYS A 136 17.22 5.55 -19.90
C LYS A 136 15.79 5.05 -19.90
N VAL A 137 15.38 4.46 -18.78
CA VAL A 137 14.05 3.86 -18.59
C VAL A 137 13.39 4.49 -17.38
N LEU A 138 12.13 4.90 -17.52
CA LEU A 138 11.29 5.32 -16.41
C LEU A 138 10.42 4.13 -15.97
N ASP A 139 10.59 3.70 -14.73
CA ASP A 139 9.68 2.78 -14.07
C ASP A 139 8.67 3.59 -13.25
N VAL A 140 7.48 3.75 -13.81
CA VAL A 140 6.33 4.30 -13.09
C VAL A 140 5.86 3.17 -12.18
N TRP A 141 6.01 3.28 -10.86
CA TRP A 141 5.53 2.43 -9.75
C TRP A 141 6.63 2.04 -8.73
N LEU A 142 7.91 2.27 -9.04
CA LEU A 142 8.95 2.27 -8.01
C LEU A 142 8.80 3.51 -7.10
N TRP A 143 8.74 3.29 -5.79
CA TRP A 143 8.62 4.33 -4.74
C TRP A 143 9.80 5.34 -4.69
N TRP A 144 10.72 5.29 -5.65
CA TRP A 144 11.88 6.18 -5.77
C TRP A 144 11.99 6.70 -7.21
N PHE A 145 11.75 8.01 -7.36
CA PHE A 145 11.80 8.75 -8.62
C PHE A 145 13.17 8.67 -9.32
N LEU A 146 13.17 8.42 -10.63
CA LEU A 146 14.14 8.96 -11.61
C LEU A 146 13.50 8.95 -13.01
N VAL A 147 13.23 10.14 -13.56
CA VAL A 147 12.65 10.38 -14.90
C VAL A 147 13.75 10.85 -15.83
N VAL A 148 14.05 10.16 -16.95
CA VAL A 148 14.52 10.76 -18.23
C VAL A 148 14.28 9.78 -19.41
N SER A 149 13.81 10.35 -20.53
CA SER A 149 13.35 9.84 -21.85
C SER A 149 14.02 8.63 -22.54
N CYS A 150 13.28 7.53 -22.74
CA CYS A 150 12.65 7.03 -24.00
C CYS A 150 11.66 5.92 -23.61
N PHE A 151 10.51 5.82 -24.28
CA PHE A 151 9.25 5.26 -23.75
C PHE A 151 9.10 3.75 -23.93
N ILE A 152 8.82 3.01 -22.83
CA ILE A 152 7.94 1.83 -22.86
C ILE A 152 7.12 1.79 -21.56
N ILE A 153 5.80 1.74 -21.69
CA ILE A 153 4.86 1.63 -20.58
C ILE A 153 4.46 0.16 -20.45
N ILE A 154 5.10 -0.59 -19.54
CA ILE A 154 4.56 -1.89 -19.10
C ILE A 154 3.48 -1.59 -18.06
N LEU A 155 2.22 -1.50 -18.49
CA LEU A 155 1.10 -1.47 -17.56
C LEU A 155 0.66 -2.91 -17.27
N GLN A 156 0.90 -3.37 -16.05
CA GLN A 156 0.16 -4.50 -15.49
C GLN A 156 -1.28 -4.04 -15.25
N VAL A 157 -2.14 -4.32 -16.24
CA VAL A 157 -3.57 -4.06 -16.13
C VAL A 157 -4.28 -5.35 -15.79
N VAL A 158 -5.11 -5.25 -14.76
CA VAL A 158 -6.08 -6.24 -14.38
C VAL A 158 -7.43 -5.89 -15.03
N GLU A 159 -7.98 -6.66 -15.99
CA GLU A 159 -9.34 -6.36 -16.48
C GLU A 159 -10.43 -6.87 -15.51
N ALA A 160 -11.69 -6.43 -15.66
CA ALA A 160 -12.84 -7.15 -15.11
C ALA A 160 -13.97 -7.36 -16.14
N TRP A 161 -14.47 -8.58 -16.31
CA TRP A 161 -15.59 -8.91 -17.21
C TRP A 161 -16.93 -8.88 -16.49
N ARG A 162 -17.95 -8.29 -17.12
CA ARG A 162 -19.26 -7.99 -16.50
C ARG A 162 -20.40 -8.97 -16.85
N LYS A 163 -20.12 -10.16 -17.39
CA LYS A 163 -21.18 -10.99 -18.02
C LYS A 163 -21.91 -12.01 -17.12
N ASN A 164 -21.59 -12.18 -15.84
CA ASN A 164 -22.28 -13.17 -14.99
C ASN A 164 -22.69 -12.64 -13.61
N SER A 165 -23.75 -13.18 -13.04
CA SER A 165 -24.31 -12.82 -11.73
C SER A 165 -23.35 -12.97 -10.53
N LYS A 166 -22.19 -13.64 -10.70
CA LYS A 166 -21.08 -13.67 -9.73
C LYS A 166 -20.26 -12.37 -9.64
N VAL A 167 -20.46 -11.43 -10.58
CA VAL A 167 -19.80 -10.09 -10.67
C VAL A 167 -19.94 -9.23 -9.41
N GLN A 168 -20.90 -9.51 -8.52
CA GLN A 168 -21.03 -8.71 -7.30
C GLN A 168 -19.81 -8.80 -6.37
N ILE A 169 -19.13 -9.95 -6.32
CA ILE A 169 -17.94 -10.13 -5.46
C ILE A 169 -16.74 -9.40 -6.06
N THR A 170 -16.51 -9.54 -7.38
CA THR A 170 -15.45 -8.82 -8.09
C THR A 170 -15.65 -7.30 -8.00
N ALA A 171 -16.88 -6.82 -8.21
CA ALA A 171 -17.19 -5.39 -8.11
C ALA A 171 -16.91 -4.81 -6.72
N LYS A 172 -17.22 -5.55 -5.65
CA LYS A 172 -16.88 -5.14 -4.26
C LYS A 172 -15.37 -5.10 -4.05
N TYR A 173 -14.64 -6.08 -4.58
CA TYR A 173 -13.18 -6.12 -4.51
C TYR A 173 -12.55 -4.94 -5.26
N ILE A 174 -12.96 -4.69 -6.51
CA ILE A 174 -12.52 -3.57 -7.35
C ILE A 174 -12.78 -2.24 -6.64
N LYS A 175 -14.00 -2.04 -6.13
CA LYS A 175 -14.39 -0.83 -5.40
C LYS A 175 -13.57 -0.64 -4.13
N LYS A 176 -13.26 -1.73 -3.40
CA LYS A 176 -12.45 -1.68 -2.18
C LYS A 176 -10.98 -1.37 -2.48
N GLY A 177 -10.42 -1.93 -3.55
CA GLY A 177 -9.05 -1.64 -4.00
C GLY A 177 -8.91 -0.27 -4.64
N GLY A 178 -10.02 0.32 -5.12
CA GLY A 178 -9.99 1.57 -5.89
C GLY A 178 -9.45 1.37 -7.31
N TYR A 179 -9.52 0.15 -7.84
CA TYR A 179 -9.02 -0.16 -9.16
C TYR A 179 -9.95 0.41 -10.25
N TYR A 180 -9.35 0.99 -11.28
CA TYR A 180 -10.05 1.46 -12.48
C TYR A 180 -9.64 0.57 -13.66
N LEU A 181 -10.53 -0.33 -14.06
CA LEU A 181 -10.23 -1.44 -14.97
C LEU A 181 -10.94 -1.23 -16.31
N HIS A 182 -10.22 -1.47 -17.41
CA HIS A 182 -10.76 -1.44 -18.77
C HIS A 182 -10.36 -2.68 -19.55
N TYR A 183 -11.06 -2.95 -20.65
CA TYR A 183 -10.67 -3.96 -21.62
C TYR A 183 -9.34 -3.61 -22.32
N ILE A 184 -8.61 -4.61 -22.81
CA ILE A 184 -7.34 -4.53 -23.51
C ILE A 184 -7.51 -3.65 -24.75
N LYS A 185 -8.64 -3.78 -25.44
CA LYS A 185 -8.98 -2.90 -26.59
C LYS A 185 -9.09 -1.44 -26.19
N ALA A 186 -9.67 -1.13 -25.03
CA ALA A 186 -9.79 0.23 -24.53
C ALA A 186 -8.44 0.77 -24.04
N TYR A 187 -7.60 -0.04 -23.41
CA TYR A 187 -6.22 0.35 -23.10
C TYR A 187 -5.39 0.62 -24.34
N ARG A 188 -5.53 -0.22 -25.38
CA ARG A 188 -4.91 0.02 -26.68
C ARG A 188 -5.36 1.36 -27.26
N GLN A 189 -6.67 1.64 -27.24
CA GLN A 189 -7.21 2.91 -27.71
C GLN A 189 -6.66 4.10 -26.93
N MET A 190 -6.54 4.01 -25.60
CA MET A 190 -5.97 5.09 -24.79
C MET A 190 -4.50 5.39 -25.14
N LEU A 191 -3.72 4.38 -25.53
CA LEU A 191 -2.35 4.59 -26.02
C LEU A 191 -2.35 5.27 -27.39
N GLU A 192 -3.26 4.88 -28.28
CA GLU A 192 -3.43 5.48 -29.60
C GLU A 192 -3.87 6.95 -29.50
N ASP A 193 -4.87 7.23 -28.66
CA ASP A 193 -5.37 8.59 -28.39
C ASP A 193 -4.29 9.49 -27.74
N ALA A 194 -3.33 8.90 -27.03
CA ALA A 194 -2.19 9.59 -26.45
C ALA A 194 -1.04 9.85 -27.46
N GLY A 195 -1.19 9.42 -28.72
CA GLY A 195 -0.23 9.64 -29.79
C GLY A 195 0.94 8.64 -29.81
N PHE A 196 0.73 7.42 -29.31
CA PHE A 196 1.70 6.34 -29.47
C PHE A 196 1.41 5.52 -30.74
N ASP A 197 2.49 5.07 -31.39
CA ASP A 197 2.50 4.18 -32.54
C ASP A 197 2.97 2.77 -32.13
N ASP A 198 2.98 1.83 -33.09
CA ASP A 198 3.48 0.45 -32.92
C ASP A 198 2.87 -0.28 -31.69
N ILE A 199 1.58 -0.05 -31.41
CA ILE A 199 0.95 -0.54 -30.18
C ILE A 199 0.69 -2.05 -30.24
N ILE A 200 1.40 -2.78 -29.39
CA ILE A 200 1.16 -4.17 -29.01
C ILE A 200 0.27 -4.18 -27.76
N ALA A 201 -0.83 -4.93 -27.81
CA ALA A 201 -1.76 -5.11 -26.70
C ALA A 201 -2.14 -6.59 -26.60
N GLU A 202 -1.54 -7.31 -25.65
CA GLU A 202 -1.64 -8.77 -25.53
C GLU A 202 -2.31 -9.16 -24.22
N SER A 203 -3.18 -10.18 -24.27
CA SER A 203 -3.64 -10.86 -23.05
C SER A 203 -2.57 -11.86 -22.61
N ARG A 204 -2.03 -11.65 -21.40
CA ARG A 204 -1.15 -12.58 -20.69
C ARG A 204 -1.89 -13.35 -19.59
N THR A 205 -3.22 -13.39 -19.65
CA THR A 205 -4.06 -13.98 -18.60
C THR A 205 -3.75 -15.45 -18.32
N ASP A 206 -3.45 -16.25 -19.35
CA ASP A 206 -3.08 -17.66 -19.14
C ASP A 206 -1.76 -17.80 -18.38
N GLN A 207 -0.79 -16.94 -18.73
CA GLN A 207 0.48 -16.82 -18.02
C GLN A 207 0.24 -16.42 -16.56
N PHE A 208 -0.62 -15.42 -16.33
CA PHE A 208 -0.98 -14.91 -15.01
C PHE A 208 -1.63 -15.99 -14.13
N VAL A 209 -2.62 -16.72 -14.67
CA VAL A 209 -3.31 -17.81 -13.97
C VAL A 209 -2.33 -18.91 -13.59
N LYS A 210 -1.41 -19.28 -14.50
CA LYS A 210 -0.35 -20.26 -14.21
C LYS A 210 0.55 -19.80 -13.06
N MET A 211 0.98 -18.54 -13.06
CA MET A 211 1.83 -18.00 -11.98
C MET A 211 1.09 -17.94 -10.66
N LEU A 212 -0.17 -17.52 -10.63
CA LEU A 212 -0.97 -17.51 -9.41
C LEU A 212 -1.11 -18.91 -8.81
N GLN A 213 -1.26 -19.93 -9.65
CA GLN A 213 -1.27 -21.32 -9.18
C GLN A 213 0.08 -21.70 -8.55
N GLN A 214 1.19 -21.39 -9.22
CA GLN A 214 2.53 -21.64 -8.69
C GLN A 214 2.79 -20.90 -7.36
N GLU A 215 2.31 -19.66 -7.23
CA GLU A 215 2.40 -18.86 -6.00
C GLU A 215 1.57 -19.49 -4.85
N LEU A 216 0.37 -20.00 -5.16
CA LEU A 216 -0.49 -20.71 -4.20
C LEU A 216 0.15 -22.04 -3.75
N ASP A 217 0.73 -22.80 -4.68
CA ASP A 217 1.40 -24.07 -4.40
C ASP A 217 2.68 -23.85 -3.57
N ALA A 218 3.47 -22.82 -3.90
CA ALA A 218 4.68 -22.45 -3.17
C ALA A 218 4.37 -22.00 -1.73
N LEU A 219 3.23 -21.35 -1.50
CA LEU A 219 2.79 -20.99 -0.15
C LEU A 219 2.53 -22.23 0.71
N GLU A 220 1.90 -23.27 0.15
CA GLU A 220 1.59 -24.48 0.91
C GLU A 220 2.86 -25.16 1.43
N ASN A 221 3.92 -25.17 0.61
CA ASN A 221 5.23 -25.72 0.97
C ASN A 221 6.00 -24.90 2.02
N LYS A 222 5.68 -23.62 2.19
CA LYS A 222 6.41 -22.69 3.10
C LYS A 222 5.54 -22.13 4.22
N LYS A 223 4.32 -22.66 4.36
CA LYS A 223 3.26 -22.17 5.23
C LYS A 223 3.74 -21.88 6.66
N ASP A 224 4.52 -22.77 7.26
CA ASP A 224 4.91 -22.64 8.67
C ASP A 224 5.87 -21.48 8.90
N ASP A 225 6.84 -21.28 8.00
CA ASP A 225 7.73 -20.11 8.01
C ASP A 225 6.93 -18.80 7.85
N PHE A 226 5.98 -18.79 6.93
CA PHE A 226 5.12 -17.63 6.69
C PHE A 226 4.22 -17.30 7.89
N ILE A 227 3.68 -18.33 8.57
CA ILE A 227 2.85 -18.14 9.76
C ILE A 227 3.67 -17.54 10.90
N ARG A 228 4.92 -18.00 11.08
CA ARG A 228 5.85 -17.44 12.08
C ARG A 228 6.07 -15.94 11.86
N ASP A 229 6.29 -15.54 10.61
CA ASP A 229 6.72 -14.17 10.31
C ASP A 229 5.54 -13.18 10.15
N PHE A 230 4.36 -13.64 9.71
CA PHE A 230 3.22 -12.76 9.37
C PHE A 230 1.89 -13.03 10.07
N SER A 231 1.77 -14.15 10.81
CA SER A 231 0.55 -14.71 11.42
C SER A 231 -0.38 -15.52 10.50
N LYS A 232 -1.10 -16.48 11.11
CA LYS A 232 -2.06 -17.37 10.46
C LYS A 232 -3.20 -16.62 9.74
N ILE A 233 -3.70 -15.53 10.32
CA ILE A 233 -4.80 -14.76 9.71
C ILE A 233 -4.33 -14.03 8.46
N THR A 234 -3.11 -13.49 8.46
CA THR A 234 -2.53 -12.79 7.31
C THR A 234 -2.37 -13.74 6.12
N ILE A 235 -1.87 -14.95 6.36
CA ILE A 235 -1.67 -15.96 5.31
C ILE A 235 -3.00 -16.45 4.75
N ARG A 236 -4.00 -16.68 5.62
CA ARG A 236 -5.35 -17.04 5.17
C ARG A 236 -5.94 -15.97 4.25
N LEU A 237 -5.91 -14.70 4.66
CA LEU A 237 -6.44 -13.59 3.87
C LEU A 237 -5.70 -13.41 2.53
N TRP A 238 -4.39 -13.62 2.52
CA TRP A 238 -3.60 -13.60 1.28
C TRP A 238 -4.00 -14.74 0.35
N LYS A 239 -4.11 -15.98 0.87
CA LYS A 239 -4.51 -17.17 0.12
C LYS A 239 -5.92 -17.01 -0.47
N ASP A 240 -6.88 -16.56 0.35
CA ASP A 240 -8.26 -16.30 -0.09
C ASP A 240 -8.33 -15.24 -1.20
N GLY A 241 -7.52 -14.17 -1.08
CA GLY A 241 -7.42 -13.13 -2.09
C GLY A 241 -6.84 -13.66 -3.42
N ARG A 242 -5.75 -14.44 -3.35
CA ARG A 242 -5.13 -15.03 -4.55
C ARG A 242 -5.98 -16.08 -5.20
N GLN A 243 -6.66 -16.92 -4.42
CA GLN A 243 -7.63 -17.89 -4.93
C GLN A 243 -8.78 -17.20 -5.67
N SER A 244 -9.23 -16.05 -5.16
CA SER A 244 -10.26 -15.24 -5.82
C SER A 244 -9.75 -14.72 -7.16
N ILE A 245 -8.55 -14.13 -7.19
CA ILE A 245 -7.92 -13.62 -8.41
C ILE A 245 -7.68 -14.75 -9.43
N TYR A 246 -7.18 -15.90 -8.99
CA TYR A 246 -7.00 -17.09 -9.82
C TYR A 246 -8.32 -17.52 -10.47
N THR A 247 -9.38 -17.62 -9.65
CA THR A 247 -10.72 -18.01 -10.12
C THR A 247 -11.23 -17.01 -11.15
N TRP A 248 -11.11 -15.70 -10.89
CA TRP A 248 -11.52 -14.68 -11.84
C TRP A 248 -10.69 -14.72 -13.13
N GLY A 249 -9.39 -14.97 -13.02
CA GLY A 249 -8.49 -15.23 -14.15
C GLY A 249 -8.94 -16.38 -15.03
N ALA A 250 -9.22 -17.53 -14.41
CA ALA A 250 -9.66 -18.75 -15.09
C ALA A 250 -11.00 -18.58 -15.81
N TYR A 251 -11.93 -17.81 -15.24
CA TYR A 251 -13.22 -17.50 -15.88
C TYR A 251 -13.17 -16.30 -16.83
N ARG A 252 -11.98 -15.75 -17.12
CA ARG A 252 -11.80 -14.49 -17.87
C ARG A 252 -12.57 -13.30 -17.29
N GLU A 253 -12.99 -13.42 -16.03
CA GLU A 253 -13.58 -12.33 -15.24
C GLU A 253 -12.54 -11.32 -14.81
N GLN A 254 -11.27 -11.73 -14.72
CA GLN A 254 -10.14 -10.86 -14.50
C GLN A 254 -9.06 -11.19 -15.53
N MET A 255 -8.48 -10.21 -16.22
CA MET A 255 -7.45 -10.48 -17.23
C MET A 255 -6.14 -9.78 -16.90
N TRP A 256 -5.03 -10.25 -17.45
CA TRP A 256 -3.73 -9.58 -17.33
C TRP A 256 -3.29 -9.11 -18.71
N GLY A 257 -3.14 -7.80 -18.90
CA GLY A 257 -2.72 -7.20 -20.17
C GLY A 257 -1.23 -6.83 -20.18
N LEU A 258 -0.55 -7.09 -21.30
CA LEU A 258 0.77 -6.54 -21.63
C LEU A 258 0.59 -5.51 -22.76
N PHE A 259 1.12 -4.31 -22.56
CA PHE A 259 1.11 -3.24 -23.55
C PHE A 259 2.53 -2.78 -23.84
N ILE A 260 2.85 -2.62 -25.12
CA ILE A 260 4.13 -2.07 -25.59
C ILE A 260 3.77 -1.10 -26.71
N ALA A 261 4.31 0.11 -26.69
CA ALA A 261 4.06 1.11 -27.72
C ALA A 261 5.30 1.99 -27.86
N LYS A 262 5.42 2.67 -29.01
CA LYS A 262 6.51 3.59 -29.29
C LYS A 262 5.96 4.99 -29.55
N LYS A 263 6.79 5.99 -29.31
CA LYS A 263 6.51 7.37 -29.73
C LYS A 263 7.48 7.69 -30.85
N ASN A 264 6.96 7.90 -32.06
CA ASN A 264 7.76 8.40 -33.18
C ASN A 264 7.92 9.92 -33.14
#